data_AF-A0AAE3TDA3-F1
#
_entry.id   AF-A0AAE3TDA3-F1
#
_cell.length_a   1.000
_cell.length_b   1.000
_cell.length_c   1.000
_cell.angle_alpha   90.00
_cell.angle_beta   90.00
_cell.angle_gamma   90.00
#
_symmetry.space_group_name_H-M   'P 1'
#
loop_
_entity.id
_entity.type
_entity.pdbx_description
1 polymer ?
#
loop_
_entity_poly.entity_id
_entity_poly.type
_entity_poly.pdbx_seq_one_letter_code
_entity_poly.pdbx_strand_id
1 'polypeptide(L)'
;MKKYLIIILFLTLSTFAQTIDTLNFAPTDSVDIKAIVQQQIKEAIKKKSYIQQIALPIENKNNSLKIEKANTKNAPTAKVDLFAKIFASLPLQYKIYLSLSLIIILFVLLRRTLFQLKRKSTKKFKERIVLLREEKIGGSIVNKKKKQIRLKLKDNPITLKQNEKEIALSSKQLNISKGELLLAARLKLLEVSKAQRSL
;
A
#
# COMPACT_ATOMS: atom_id res chain seq x y z
N MET A 1 17.42 -0.52 -8.48
CA MET A 1 16.71 -1.00 -7.27
C MET A 1 17.64 -1.59 -6.21
N LYS A 2 18.61 -2.45 -6.54
CA LYS A 2 19.56 -3.01 -5.54
C LYS A 2 20.38 -1.93 -4.79
N LYS A 3 20.80 -0.86 -5.50
CA LYS A 3 21.58 0.26 -4.92
C LYS A 3 20.83 1.03 -3.83
N TYR A 4 19.53 1.26 -3.99
CA TYR A 4 18.71 1.96 -2.99
C TYR A 4 18.45 1.12 -1.74
N LEU A 5 18.42 -0.21 -1.87
CA LEU A 5 18.26 -1.12 -0.72
C LEU A 5 19.49 -1.11 0.19
N ILE A 6 20.70 -1.01 -0.40
CA ILE A 6 21.95 -0.89 0.35
C ILE A 6 22.01 0.44 1.11
N ILE A 7 21.53 1.53 0.50
CA ILE A 7 21.49 2.85 1.15
C ILE A 7 20.53 2.86 2.35
N ILE A 8 19.34 2.23 2.21
CA ILE A 8 18.38 2.09 3.31
C ILE A 8 18.96 1.22 4.43
N LEU A 9 19.63 0.11 4.09
CA LEU A 9 20.30 -0.75 5.05
C LEU A 9 21.36 0.02 5.84
N PHE A 10 22.19 0.82 5.15
CA PHE A 10 23.22 1.63 5.79
C PHE A 10 22.62 2.70 6.71
N LEU A 11 21.54 3.36 6.27
CA LEU A 11 20.83 4.36 7.08
C LEU A 11 20.26 3.76 8.37
N THR A 12 19.74 2.53 8.31
CA THR A 12 19.21 1.82 9.49
C THR A 12 20.29 1.31 10.43
N LEU A 13 21.48 0.94 9.93
CA LEU A 13 22.59 0.54 10.81
C LEU A 13 23.16 1.75 11.58
N SER A 14 23.21 2.92 10.94
CA SER A 14 23.73 4.14 11.56
C SER A 14 22.87 4.66 12.73
N THR A 15 21.58 4.32 12.79
CA THR A 15 20.71 4.74 13.92
C THR A 15 20.84 3.86 15.16
N PHE A 16 21.48 2.68 15.05
CA PHE A 16 21.76 1.80 16.20
C PHE A 16 23.19 1.96 16.75
N ALA A 17 24.04 2.76 16.11
CA ALA A 17 25.44 2.98 16.53
C ALA A 17 25.60 4.09 17.58
N GLN A 18 24.51 4.74 18.01
CA GLN A 18 24.57 5.65 19.14
C GLN A 18 24.61 4.82 20.43
N THR A 19 25.81 4.69 20.99
CA THR A 19 26.03 4.26 22.37
C THR A 19 25.29 5.23 23.28
N ILE A 20 24.10 4.82 23.72
CA ILE A 20 23.50 5.43 24.91
C ILE A 20 24.51 5.16 26.03
N ASP A 21 25.10 6.22 26.59
CA ASP A 21 25.91 6.11 27.79
C ASP A 21 25.03 5.58 28.93
N THR A 22 24.99 4.25 29.08
CA THR A 22 24.28 3.54 30.15
C THR A 22 25.07 3.53 31.45
N LEU A 23 25.92 4.54 31.68
CA LEU A 23 26.81 4.59 32.86
C LEU A 23 26.11 5.01 34.16
N ASN A 24 24.81 5.34 34.15
CA ASN A 24 24.11 5.82 35.35
C ASN A 24 22.78 5.14 35.70
N PHE A 25 22.38 4.06 35.02
CA PHE A 25 21.16 3.32 35.41
C PHE A 25 21.34 1.80 35.21
N ALA A 26 22.19 1.21 36.04
CA ALA A 26 21.97 -0.16 36.48
C ALA A 26 21.39 -0.08 37.90
N PRO A 27 20.19 -0.61 38.17
CA PRO A 27 19.75 -0.82 39.54
C PRO A 27 20.67 -1.89 40.13
N THR A 28 21.64 -1.49 40.94
CA THR A 28 22.34 -2.40 41.83
C THR A 28 21.29 -2.98 42.78
N ASP A 29 21.01 -4.27 42.63
CA ASP A 29 20.11 -5.07 43.47
C ASP A 29 20.72 -5.34 44.86
N SER A 30 21.19 -4.26 45.48
CA SER A 30 21.77 -4.20 46.82
C SER A 30 21.20 -2.95 47.47
N VAL A 31 20.20 -3.13 48.34
CA VAL A 31 19.65 -2.03 49.13
C VAL A 31 20.77 -1.48 50.02
N ASP A 32 21.29 -0.30 49.69
CA ASP A 32 22.32 0.36 50.50
C ASP A 32 21.66 0.99 51.74
N ILE A 33 21.58 0.20 52.80
CA ILE A 33 20.99 0.56 54.10
C ILE A 33 21.64 1.84 54.64
N LYS A 34 22.94 2.05 54.37
CA LYS A 34 23.66 3.23 54.84
C LYS A 34 23.13 4.51 54.20
N ALA A 35 22.80 4.47 52.91
CA ALA A 35 22.22 5.61 52.20
C ALA A 35 20.80 5.93 52.71
N ILE A 36 19.97 4.91 52.97
CA ILE A 36 18.62 5.08 53.52
C ILE A 36 18.66 5.68 54.93
N VAL A 37 19.53 5.17 55.80
CA VAL A 37 19.68 5.70 57.17
C VAL A 37 20.21 7.14 57.14
N GLN A 38 21.15 7.46 56.26
CA GLN A 38 21.62 8.83 56.07
C GLN A 38 20.51 9.75 55.56
N GLN A 39 19.63 9.27 54.69
CA GLN A 39 18.47 10.02 54.22
C GLN A 39 17.46 10.25 55.35
N GLN A 40 17.17 9.23 56.17
CA GLN A 40 16.29 9.36 57.33
C GLN A 40 16.87 10.31 58.40
N ILE A 41 18.18 10.29 58.64
CA ILE A 41 18.85 11.24 59.53
C ILE A 41 18.74 12.65 58.96
N LYS A 42 18.97 12.85 57.66
CA LYS A 42 18.82 14.16 57.01
C LYS A 42 17.38 14.67 57.09
N GLU A 43 16.38 13.82 56.89
CA GLU A 43 14.96 14.18 57.01
C GLU A 43 14.57 14.50 58.45
N ALA A 44 15.08 13.75 59.44
CA ALA A 44 14.87 14.02 60.86
C ALA A 44 15.54 15.33 61.31
N ILE A 45 16.75 15.63 60.83
CA ILE A 45 17.44 16.91 61.07
C ILE A 45 16.65 18.05 60.43
N LYS A 46 16.19 17.91 59.18
CA LYS A 46 15.36 18.93 58.51
C LYS A 46 14.05 19.18 59.25
N LYS A 47 13.39 18.13 59.76
CA LYS A 47 12.18 18.28 60.58
C LYS A 47 12.48 18.95 61.92
N LYS A 48 13.57 18.60 62.60
CA LYS A 48 13.99 19.29 63.83
C LYS A 48 14.34 20.76 63.58
N SER A 49 15.06 21.08 62.51
CA SER A 49 15.38 22.46 62.15
C SER A 49 14.14 23.26 61.75
N TYR A 50 13.15 22.62 61.12
CA TYR A 50 11.86 23.25 60.83
C TYR A 50 11.05 23.52 62.11
N ILE A 51 11.04 22.58 63.06
CA ILE A 51 10.37 22.76 64.37
C ILE A 51 11.08 23.82 65.23
N GLN A 52 12.41 23.94 65.15
CA GLN A 52 13.18 25.00 65.81
C GLN A 52 13.02 26.38 65.15
N GLN A 53 12.70 26.44 63.85
CA GLN A 53 12.38 27.70 63.16
C GLN A 53 10.93 28.17 63.37
N ILE A 54 10.04 27.31 63.90
CA ILE A 54 8.64 27.64 64.22
C ILE A 54 8.45 28.04 65.70
N ALA A 55 9.50 27.95 66.53
CA ALA A 55 9.48 28.46 67.90
C ALA A 55 9.80 29.96 67.96
N LEU A 56 8.86 30.80 67.51
CA LEU A 56 8.76 32.24 67.82
C LEU A 56 7.29 32.54 68.21
N PRO A 57 7.06 33.56 69.06
CA PRO A 57 6.01 33.55 70.09
C PRO A 57 4.60 33.62 69.51
N ILE A 58 3.67 33.03 70.25
CA ILE A 58 2.23 32.93 69.97
C ILE A 58 1.65 34.33 69.74
N GLU A 59 1.41 34.70 68.49
CA GLU A 59 0.57 35.84 68.12
C GLU A 59 -0.81 35.32 67.72
N ASN A 60 -1.76 35.53 68.63
CA ASN A 60 -3.14 35.11 68.47
C ASN A 60 -3.87 36.09 67.54
N LYS A 61 -3.96 35.76 66.25
CA LYS A 61 -4.76 36.53 65.30
C LYS A 61 -5.63 35.61 64.45
N ASN A 62 -6.87 35.44 64.91
CA ASN A 62 -7.97 34.85 64.17
C ASN A 62 -8.11 35.50 62.79
N ASN A 63 -7.92 34.72 61.73
CA ASN A 63 -8.47 35.01 60.41
C ASN A 63 -8.85 33.70 59.71
N SER A 64 -10.15 33.52 59.52
CA SER A 64 -10.79 32.40 58.85
C SER A 64 -10.42 32.35 57.37
N LEU A 65 -9.70 31.30 56.95
CA LEU A 65 -9.45 31.00 55.55
C LEU A 65 -10.68 30.33 54.90
N LYS A 66 -11.30 31.02 53.94
CA LYS A 66 -12.31 30.44 53.04
C LYS A 66 -11.64 29.35 52.19
N ILE A 67 -12.12 28.12 52.33
CA ILE A 67 -11.74 27.00 51.46
C ILE A 67 -12.49 27.16 50.14
N GLU A 68 -11.82 27.64 49.09
CA GLU A 68 -12.32 27.48 47.73
C GLU A 68 -12.25 26.00 47.34
N LYS A 69 -13.43 25.39 47.20
CA LYS A 69 -13.55 24.06 46.58
C LYS A 69 -13.23 24.20 45.10
N ALA A 70 -12.10 23.63 44.68
CA ALA A 70 -11.77 23.48 43.27
C ALA A 70 -12.87 22.68 42.56
N ASN A 71 -13.63 23.35 41.70
CA ASN A 71 -14.56 22.73 40.77
C ASN A 71 -13.78 21.93 39.74
N THR A 72 -13.60 20.63 39.97
CA THR A 72 -13.24 19.67 38.92
C THR A 72 -14.40 19.58 37.93
N LYS A 73 -14.34 20.40 36.87
CA LYS A 73 -15.19 20.23 35.69
C LYS A 73 -14.90 18.85 35.11
N ASN A 74 -15.90 17.98 35.17
CA ASN A 74 -15.93 16.69 34.48
C ASN A 74 -15.56 16.88 33.01
N ALA A 75 -14.38 16.41 32.60
CA ALA A 75 -14.01 16.33 31.20
C ALA A 75 -14.89 15.29 30.50
N PRO A 76 -15.43 15.56 29.30
CA PRO A 76 -16.30 14.63 28.59
C PRO A 76 -15.50 13.38 28.20
N THR A 77 -15.91 12.23 28.72
CA THR A 77 -15.40 10.91 28.31
C THR A 77 -15.87 10.62 26.89
N ALA A 78 -15.12 11.10 25.90
CA ALA A 78 -15.25 10.61 24.53
C ALA A 78 -15.05 9.08 24.53
N LYS A 79 -15.93 8.36 23.85
CA LYS A 79 -15.81 6.90 23.63
C LYS A 79 -14.58 6.65 22.75
N VAL A 80 -13.40 6.61 23.34
CA VAL A 80 -12.16 6.26 22.65
C VAL A 80 -12.19 4.75 22.40
N ASP A 81 -12.11 4.37 21.12
CA ASP A 81 -12.00 2.97 20.68
C ASP A 81 -10.94 2.22 21.50
N LEU A 82 -11.27 0.99 21.91
CA LEU A 82 -10.42 0.14 22.75
C LEU A 82 -9.00 0.00 22.16
N PHE A 83 -8.91 -0.08 20.84
CA PHE A 83 -7.62 -0.13 20.13
C PHE A 83 -6.83 1.17 20.24
N ALA A 84 -7.48 2.32 20.13
CA ALA A 84 -6.81 3.62 20.28
C ALA A 84 -6.28 3.84 21.69
N LYS A 85 -6.99 3.35 22.73
CA LYS A 85 -6.51 3.37 24.12
C LYS A 85 -5.26 2.50 24.32
N ILE A 86 -5.25 1.29 23.76
CA ILE A 86 -4.10 0.37 23.85
C ILE A 86 -2.89 0.98 23.12
N PHE A 87 -3.09 1.53 21.91
CA PHE A 87 -2.04 2.23 21.17
C PHE A 87 -1.55 3.49 21.88
N ALA A 88 -2.41 4.20 22.62
CA ALA A 88 -2.01 5.36 23.41
C ALA A 88 -1.14 4.96 24.61
N SER A 89 -1.48 3.85 25.29
CA SER A 89 -0.79 3.38 26.52
C SER A 89 0.55 2.70 26.30
N LEU A 90 0.90 2.34 25.05
CA LEU A 90 2.19 1.71 24.74
C LEU A 90 3.37 2.72 24.83
N PRO A 91 4.55 2.32 25.32
CA PRO A 91 5.76 3.14 25.24
C PRO A 91 6.15 3.46 23.79
N LEU A 92 6.77 4.62 23.58
CA LEU A 92 7.13 5.13 22.23
C LEU A 92 7.93 4.12 21.40
N GLN A 93 8.85 3.39 22.04
CA GLN A 93 9.70 2.37 21.42
C GLN A 93 8.87 1.29 20.72
N TYR A 94 7.86 0.74 21.39
CA TYR A 94 7.00 -0.29 20.82
C TYR A 94 6.13 0.23 19.68
N LYS A 95 5.69 1.50 19.73
CA LYS A 95 4.94 2.12 18.62
C LYS A 95 5.78 2.21 17.36
N ILE A 96 7.06 2.57 17.51
CA ILE A 96 8.02 2.65 16.41
C ILE A 96 8.30 1.26 15.82
N TYR A 97 8.54 0.25 16.67
CA TYR A 97 8.75 -1.12 16.19
C TYR A 97 7.52 -1.67 15.45
N LEU A 98 6.32 -1.42 15.98
CA LEU A 98 5.09 -1.90 15.37
C LEU A 98 4.84 -1.24 14.00
N SER A 99 5.05 0.07 13.89
CA SER A 99 4.88 0.79 12.62
C SER A 99 5.91 0.34 11.58
N LEU A 100 7.17 0.16 11.98
CA LEU A 100 8.22 -0.33 11.09
C LEU A 100 7.94 -1.76 10.60
N SER A 101 7.49 -2.63 11.49
CA SER A 101 7.08 -4.01 11.16
C SER A 101 5.94 -4.02 10.14
N LEU A 102 4.92 -3.18 10.36
CA LEU A 102 3.78 -3.05 9.44
C LEU A 102 4.22 -2.58 8.04
N ILE A 103 5.14 -1.62 7.97
CA ILE A 103 5.69 -1.11 6.71
C ILE A 103 6.44 -2.22 5.95
N ILE A 104 7.26 -3.02 6.66
CA ILE A 104 8.01 -4.13 6.05
C ILE A 104 7.05 -5.18 5.49
N ILE A 105 6.03 -5.57 6.26
CA ILE A 105 5.01 -6.54 5.83
C ILE A 105 4.27 -6.02 4.60
N LEU A 106 3.81 -4.76 4.63
CA LEU A 106 3.11 -4.13 3.53
C LEU A 106 3.98 -4.10 2.26
N PHE A 107 5.28 -3.77 2.39
CA PHE A 107 6.22 -3.77 1.29
C PHE A 107 6.37 -5.16 0.64
N VAL A 108 6.50 -6.21 1.45
CA VAL A 108 6.60 -7.59 0.96
C VAL A 108 5.34 -8.00 0.20
N LEU A 109 4.15 -7.68 0.75
CA LEU A 109 2.87 -7.98 0.11
C LEU A 109 2.71 -7.25 -1.23
N LEU A 110 3.01 -5.95 -1.27
CA LEU A 110 2.97 -5.15 -2.50
C LEU A 110 3.95 -5.68 -3.55
N ARG A 111 5.17 -6.06 -3.17
CA ARG A 111 6.13 -6.65 -4.10
C ARG A 111 5.60 -7.96 -4.69
N ARG A 112 5.00 -8.81 -3.85
CA ARG A 112 4.46 -10.10 -4.28
C ARG A 112 3.29 -9.93 -5.25
N THR A 113 2.36 -9.02 -4.97
CA THR A 113 1.20 -8.76 -5.83
C THR A 113 1.61 -8.14 -7.17
N LEU A 114 2.52 -7.15 -7.16
CA LEU A 114 3.04 -6.53 -8.39
C LEU A 114 3.76 -7.53 -9.29
N PHE A 115 4.54 -8.46 -8.72
CA PHE A 115 5.21 -9.50 -9.51
C PHE A 115 4.22 -10.45 -10.18
N GLN A 116 3.17 -10.86 -9.46
CA GLN A 116 2.11 -11.70 -10.03
C GLN A 116 1.34 -11.00 -11.15
N LEU A 117 1.03 -9.70 -10.98
CA LEU A 117 0.38 -8.90 -12.00
C LEU A 117 1.24 -8.78 -13.28
N LYS A 118 2.54 -8.52 -13.12
CA LYS A 118 3.49 -8.49 -14.25
C LYS A 118 3.52 -9.82 -15.00
N ARG A 119 3.57 -10.95 -14.28
CA ARG A 119 3.58 -12.29 -14.89
C ARG A 119 2.28 -12.60 -15.64
N LYS A 120 1.12 -12.21 -15.09
CA LYS A 120 -0.18 -12.36 -15.79
C LYS A 120 -0.24 -11.49 -17.04
N SER A 121 0.25 -10.25 -16.97
CA SER A 121 0.26 -9.33 -18.11
C SER A 121 1.14 -9.85 -19.25
N THR A 122 2.37 -10.29 -18.96
CA THR A 122 3.27 -10.86 -19.98
C THR A 122 2.71 -12.14 -20.59
N LYS A 123 2.05 -13.00 -19.80
CA LYS A 123 1.37 -14.19 -20.31
C LYS A 123 0.26 -13.81 -21.31
N LYS A 124 -0.64 -12.89 -20.94
CA LYS A 124 -1.70 -12.39 -21.84
C LYS A 124 -1.14 -11.75 -23.11
N PHE A 125 -0.03 -11.01 -23.00
CA PHE A 125 0.63 -10.40 -24.16
C PHE A 125 1.21 -11.46 -25.10
N LYS A 126 1.88 -12.49 -24.57
CA LYS A 126 2.38 -13.62 -25.36
C LYS A 126 1.25 -14.36 -26.06
N GLU A 127 0.14 -14.62 -25.36
CA GLU A 127 -1.05 -15.25 -25.95
C GLU A 127 -1.60 -14.43 -27.14
N ARG A 128 -1.66 -13.10 -27.01
CA ARG A 128 -2.08 -12.22 -28.13
C ARG A 128 -1.12 -12.28 -29.31
N ILE A 129 0.19 -12.32 -29.09
CA ILE A 129 1.17 -12.46 -30.18
C ILE A 129 1.01 -13.80 -30.89
N VAL A 130 0.81 -14.89 -30.14
CA VAL A 130 0.56 -16.22 -30.70
C VAL A 130 -0.69 -16.20 -31.56
N LEU A 131 -1.78 -15.59 -31.07
CA LEU A 131 -3.01 -15.42 -31.85
C LEU A 131 -2.77 -14.64 -33.14
N LEU A 132 -2.05 -13.52 -33.11
CA LEU A 132 -1.72 -12.74 -34.31
C LEU A 132 -0.89 -13.54 -35.32
N ARG A 133 0.05 -14.36 -34.82
CA ARG A 133 0.88 -15.24 -35.66
C ARG A 133 0.03 -16.35 -36.30
N GLU A 134 -0.87 -16.97 -35.53
CA GLU A 134 -1.83 -17.94 -36.06
C GLU A 134 -2.78 -17.30 -37.08
N GLU A 135 -3.23 -16.07 -36.85
CA GLU A 135 -4.04 -15.32 -37.81
C GLU A 135 -3.30 -15.09 -39.13
N LYS A 136 -2.00 -14.76 -39.08
CA LYS A 136 -1.16 -14.55 -40.28
C LYS A 136 -0.91 -15.85 -41.06
N ILE A 137 -0.77 -16.98 -40.38
CA ILE A 137 -0.33 -18.25 -41.00
C ILE A 137 -1.51 -19.08 -41.56
N GLY A 138 -2.73 -18.93 -41.04
CA GLY A 138 -3.86 -19.71 -41.59
C GLY A 138 -5.18 -19.59 -40.84
N GLY A 139 -5.36 -18.53 -40.05
CA GLY A 139 -6.53 -18.30 -39.23
C GLY A 139 -6.43 -18.96 -37.86
N SER A 140 -6.81 -18.19 -36.83
CA SER A 140 -6.76 -18.57 -35.42
C SER A 140 -7.47 -19.90 -35.14
N ILE A 141 -6.79 -20.78 -34.39
CA ILE A 141 -7.33 -22.08 -33.94
C ILE A 141 -8.45 -21.85 -32.90
N VAL A 142 -8.39 -20.73 -32.19
CA VAL A 142 -9.26 -20.38 -31.06
C VAL A 142 -10.69 -20.04 -31.49
N ASN A 143 -10.90 -19.57 -32.72
CA ASN A 143 -12.26 -19.27 -33.22
C ASN A 143 -12.55 -19.96 -34.55
N LYS A 144 -12.90 -21.25 -34.46
CA LYS A 144 -13.22 -22.11 -35.61
C LYS A 144 -14.28 -21.50 -36.56
N LYS A 145 -15.30 -20.82 -36.01
CA LYS A 145 -16.35 -20.16 -36.82
C LYS A 145 -15.79 -19.03 -37.67
N LYS A 146 -15.01 -18.12 -37.08
CA LYS A 146 -14.37 -17.01 -37.82
C LYS A 146 -13.34 -17.52 -38.84
N LYS A 147 -12.63 -18.61 -38.52
CA LYS A 147 -11.71 -19.27 -39.46
C LYS A 147 -12.44 -19.81 -40.69
N GLN A 148 -13.57 -20.50 -40.52
CA GLN A 148 -14.38 -21.01 -41.63
C GLN A 148 -14.91 -19.88 -42.53
N ILE A 149 -15.38 -18.78 -41.93
CA ILE A 149 -15.84 -17.61 -42.68
C ILE A 149 -14.70 -16.99 -43.49
N ARG A 150 -13.50 -16.83 -42.90
CA ARG A 150 -12.32 -16.30 -43.59
C ARG A 150 -11.84 -17.21 -44.73
N LEU A 151 -11.85 -18.54 -44.55
CA LEU A 151 -11.52 -19.50 -45.61
C LEU A 151 -12.52 -19.39 -46.77
N LYS A 152 -13.83 -19.38 -46.46
CA LYS A 152 -14.87 -19.18 -47.48
C LYS A 152 -14.72 -17.87 -48.25
N LEU A 153 -14.29 -16.78 -47.59
CA LEU A 153 -14.05 -15.47 -48.22
C LEU A 153 -12.72 -15.41 -49.00
N LYS A 154 -11.70 -16.18 -48.59
CA LYS A 154 -10.41 -16.28 -49.28
C LYS A 154 -10.55 -17.06 -50.59
N ASP A 155 -11.24 -18.19 -50.54
CA ASP A 155 -11.33 -19.15 -51.64
C ASP A 155 -12.42 -18.79 -52.66
N ASN A 156 -13.38 -17.94 -52.30
CA ASN A 156 -14.35 -17.35 -53.24
C ASN A 156 -14.06 -15.87 -53.51
N PRO A 157 -13.18 -15.53 -54.46
CA PRO A 157 -13.06 -14.16 -54.96
C PRO A 157 -14.29 -13.68 -55.74
N ILE A 158 -15.31 -14.53 -55.91
CA ILE A 158 -16.54 -14.26 -56.69
C ILE A 158 -17.38 -13.10 -56.10
N THR A 159 -17.13 -12.66 -54.86
CA THR A 159 -17.74 -11.44 -54.30
C THR A 159 -17.29 -10.13 -54.95
N LEU A 160 -16.28 -10.17 -55.84
CA LEU A 160 -15.72 -8.97 -56.50
C LEU A 160 -16.62 -8.36 -57.59
N LYS A 161 -17.62 -9.09 -58.10
CA LYS A 161 -18.56 -8.58 -59.13
C LYS A 161 -20.03 -8.69 -58.71
N GLN A 162 -20.31 -8.84 -57.42
CA GLN A 162 -21.67 -9.10 -56.96
C GLN A 162 -22.53 -7.83 -56.94
N ASN A 163 -23.71 -7.96 -57.53
CA ASN A 163 -24.82 -7.02 -57.40
C ASN A 163 -25.15 -6.82 -55.91
N GLU A 164 -25.55 -5.63 -55.48
CA GLU A 164 -25.79 -5.30 -54.05
C GLU A 164 -26.76 -6.26 -53.34
N LYS A 165 -27.65 -6.89 -54.11
CA LYS A 165 -28.59 -7.92 -53.64
C LYS A 165 -27.89 -9.21 -53.19
N GLU A 166 -26.85 -9.65 -53.90
CA GLU A 166 -26.09 -10.88 -53.56
C GLU A 166 -25.18 -10.66 -52.35
N ILE A 167 -24.65 -9.44 -52.19
CA ILE A 167 -23.89 -9.01 -51.00
C ILE A 167 -24.77 -9.10 -49.75
N ALA A 168 -26.04 -8.68 -49.84
CA ALA A 168 -26.99 -8.74 -48.73
C ALA A 168 -27.37 -10.18 -48.33
N LEU A 169 -27.50 -11.08 -49.31
CA LEU A 169 -27.74 -12.51 -49.05
C LEU A 169 -26.52 -13.16 -48.40
N SER A 170 -25.33 -12.87 -48.91
CA SER A 170 -24.06 -13.39 -48.39
C SER A 170 -23.76 -12.87 -46.98
N SER A 171 -24.07 -11.60 -46.69
CA SER A 171 -23.91 -11.02 -45.35
C SER A 171 -24.81 -11.73 -44.32
N LYS A 172 -26.04 -12.07 -44.73
CA LYS A 172 -26.99 -12.82 -43.90
C LYS A 172 -26.52 -14.26 -43.66
N GLN A 173 -25.99 -14.93 -44.67
CA GLN A 173 -25.45 -16.30 -44.54
C GLN A 173 -24.19 -16.36 -43.66
N LEU A 174 -23.35 -15.34 -43.72
CA LEU A 174 -22.08 -15.28 -42.99
C LEU A 174 -22.20 -14.60 -41.61
N ASN A 175 -23.38 -14.08 -41.25
CA ASN A 175 -23.59 -13.26 -40.04
C ASN A 175 -22.56 -12.12 -39.91
N ILE A 176 -22.26 -11.44 -41.02
CA ILE A 176 -21.38 -10.26 -41.07
C ILE A 176 -22.24 -9.05 -41.43
N SER A 177 -21.85 -7.85 -40.98
CA SER A 177 -22.54 -6.64 -41.38
C SER A 177 -22.41 -6.39 -42.90
N LYS A 178 -23.51 -5.95 -43.54
CA LYS A 178 -23.51 -5.63 -44.98
C LYS A 178 -22.43 -4.60 -45.35
N GLY A 179 -22.21 -3.61 -44.47
CA GLY A 179 -21.22 -2.55 -44.66
C GLY A 179 -19.78 -3.05 -44.64
N GLU A 180 -19.41 -3.93 -43.71
CA GLU A 180 -18.06 -4.51 -43.67
C GLU A 180 -17.78 -5.38 -44.89
N LEU A 181 -18.77 -6.16 -45.34
CA LEU A 181 -18.62 -7.03 -46.50
C LEU A 181 -18.49 -6.21 -47.80
N LEU A 182 -19.26 -5.13 -47.93
CA LEU A 182 -19.19 -4.19 -49.05
C LEU A 182 -17.85 -3.43 -49.07
N LEU A 183 -17.39 -2.95 -47.91
CA LEU A 183 -16.09 -2.27 -47.80
C LEU A 183 -14.94 -3.22 -48.19
N ALA A 184 -14.96 -4.45 -47.68
CA ALA A 184 -13.96 -5.46 -48.02
C ALA A 184 -13.93 -5.78 -49.53
N ALA A 185 -15.10 -5.89 -50.17
CA ALA A 185 -15.19 -6.10 -51.61
C ALA A 185 -14.59 -4.93 -52.41
N ARG A 186 -14.88 -3.68 -52.01
CA ARG A 186 -14.31 -2.48 -52.65
C ARG A 186 -12.78 -2.39 -52.49
N LEU A 187 -12.26 -2.65 -51.30
CA LEU A 187 -10.81 -2.65 -51.06
C LEU A 187 -10.10 -3.70 -51.92
N LYS A 188 -10.66 -4.90 -52.05
CA LYS A 188 -10.10 -5.95 -52.89
C LYS A 188 -10.16 -5.61 -54.39
N LEU A 189 -11.22 -4.94 -54.86
CA LEU A 189 -11.26 -4.41 -56.24
C LEU A 189 -10.16 -3.37 -56.48
N LEU A 190 -9.90 -2.50 -55.51
CA LEU A 190 -8.81 -1.51 -55.59
C LEU A 190 -7.43 -2.19 -55.62
N GLU A 191 -7.22 -3.24 -54.83
CA GLU A 191 -5.98 -4.03 -54.88
C GLU A 191 -5.77 -4.72 -56.23
N VAL A 192 -6.81 -5.35 -56.79
CA VAL A 192 -6.75 -6.02 -58.10
C VAL A 192 -6.46 -5.02 -59.22
N SER A 193 -7.16 -3.88 -59.24
CA SER A 193 -6.94 -2.83 -60.23
C SER A 193 -5.57 -2.16 -60.11
N LYS A 194 -5.01 -2.07 -58.90
CA LYS A 194 -3.63 -1.59 -58.69
C LYS A 194 -2.61 -2.60 -59.21
N ALA A 195 -2.82 -3.89 -58.97
CA ALA A 195 -1.95 -4.96 -59.48
C ALA A 195 -1.93 -5.02 -61.02
N GLN A 196 -3.08 -4.77 -61.66
CA GLN A 196 -3.18 -4.69 -63.13
C GLN A 196 -2.51 -3.45 -63.73
N ARG A 197 -2.35 -2.35 -62.98
CA ARG A 197 -1.64 -1.14 -63.43
C ARG A 197 -0.13 -1.18 -63.21
N SER A 198 0.37 -2.13 -62.42
CA SER A 198 1.79 -2.33 -62.13
C SER A 198 2.46 -3.41 -62.98
N LEU A 199 1.71 -3.99 -63.92
CA LEU A 199 2.17 -4.91 -64.97
C LEU A 199 2.18 -4.15 -66.30
#